data_AF-A0A5C7LZK0-F1
#
_entry.id   AF-A0A5C7LZK0-F1
#
_cell.length_a   1.000
_cell.length_b   1.000
_cell.length_c   1.000
_cell.angle_alpha   90.00
_cell.angle_beta   90.00
_cell.angle_gamma   90.00
#
_symmetry.space_group_name_H-M   'P 1'
#
loop_
_entity.id
_entity.type
_entity.pdbx_description
1 polymer ?
#
loop_
_entity_poly.entity_id
_entity_poly.type
_entity_poly.pdbx_seq_one_letter_code
_entity_poly.pdbx_strand_id
1 'polypeptide(L)' 'MKCMNTREAIQATVKDMISNFLYYDRKADDLLPVGSIESAVESGVITLDEIVALFSSELRSGCSS' A
#
# COMPACT_ATOMS: atom_id res chain seq x y z
N MET A 1 -2.98 -22.31 -18.91
CA MET A 1 -2.61 -20.97 -18.39
C MET A 1 -3.79 -20.06 -18.65
N LYS A 2 -4.49 -19.58 -17.61
CA LYS A 2 -5.61 -18.65 -17.79
C LYS A 2 -5.01 -17.30 -18.16
N CYS A 3 -5.37 -16.74 -19.31
CA CYS A 3 -4.90 -15.40 -19.67
C CYS A 3 -5.57 -14.40 -18.72
N MET A 4 -4.77 -13.63 -18.01
CA MET A 4 -5.24 -12.67 -17.02
C MET A 4 -5.87 -11.49 -17.76
N ASN A 5 -7.12 -11.16 -17.44
CA ASN A 5 -7.75 -9.98 -18.05
C ASN A 5 -7.26 -8.69 -17.38
N THR A 6 -7.49 -7.53 -18.01
CA THR A 6 -7.02 -6.23 -17.51
C THR A 6 -7.44 -5.95 -16.07
N ARG A 7 -8.67 -6.34 -15.69
CA ARG A 7 -9.16 -6.15 -14.32
C ARG A 7 -8.38 -7.00 -13.32
N GLU A 8 -8.18 -8.27 -13.64
CA GLU A 8 -7.39 -9.19 -12.81
C GLU A 8 -5.94 -8.67 -12.66
N ALA A 9 -5.34 -8.18 -13.74
CA ALA A 9 -4.00 -7.60 -13.74
C ALA A 9 -3.90 -6.38 -12.81
N ILE A 10 -4.84 -5.43 -12.90
CA ILE A 10 -4.89 -4.25 -12.02
C ILE A 10 -5.01 -4.68 -10.55
N GLN A 11 -5.87 -5.66 -10.25
CA GLN A 11 -6.02 -6.16 -8.88
C GLN A 11 -4.75 -6.80 -8.34
N ALA A 12 -4.00 -7.53 -9.18
CA ALA A 12 -2.72 -8.11 -8.79
C ALA A 12 -1.68 -7.02 -8.52
N THR A 13 -1.59 -6.00 -9.38
CA THR A 13 -0.69 -4.86 -9.17
C THR A 13 -0.99 -4.14 -7.86
N VAL A 14 -2.26 -3.87 -7.54
CA VAL A 14 -2.61 -3.22 -6.26
C VAL A 14 -2.18 -4.07 -5.06
N LYS A 15 -2.40 -5.40 -5.11
CA LYS A 15 -1.96 -6.31 -4.04
C LYS A 15 -0.45 -6.33 -3.88
N ASP A 16 0.29 -6.29 -4.98
CA ASP A 16 1.74 -6.24 -4.97
C ASP A 16 2.25 -4.94 -4.34
N MET A 17 1.68 -3.80 -4.74
CA MET A 17 2.00 -2.50 -4.13
C MET A 17 1.78 -2.48 -2.61
N ILE A 18 0.66 -3.04 -2.12
CA ILE A 18 0.40 -3.13 -0.68
C ILE A 18 1.42 -4.05 0.02
N SER A 19 1.81 -5.14 -0.63
CA SER A 19 2.82 -6.05 -0.09
C SER A 19 4.20 -5.39 0.00
N ASN A 20 4.56 -4.57 -0.98
CA ASN A 20 5.80 -3.80 -0.95
C ASN A 20 5.76 -2.73 0.15
N PHE A 21 4.65 -1.98 0.22
CA PHE A 21 4.42 -0.94 1.22
C PHE A 21 4.52 -1.46 2.66
N LEU A 22 3.89 -2.60 2.96
CA LEU A 22 3.87 -3.14 4.33
C LEU A 22 5.05 -4.03 4.66
N TYR A 23 5.70 -4.63 3.66
CA TYR A 23 6.66 -5.71 3.92
C TYR A 23 7.94 -5.59 3.11
N TYR A 24 7.90 -5.74 1.79
CA TYR A 24 9.13 -5.96 1.02
C TYR A 24 10.08 -4.76 1.07
N ASP A 25 9.57 -3.54 0.89
CA ASP A 25 10.40 -2.33 0.96
C ASP A 25 10.86 -2.04 2.38
N ARG A 26 10.11 -2.51 3.38
CA ARG A 26 10.41 -2.28 4.80
C ARG A 26 11.56 -3.15 5.31
N LYS A 27 11.94 -4.22 4.60
CA LYS A 27 13.04 -5.11 5.02
C LYS A 27 14.40 -4.44 5.08
N ALA A 28 14.61 -3.41 4.27
CA ALA A 28 15.85 -2.67 4.16
C ALA A 28 15.69 -1.18 4.53
N ASP A 29 14.56 -0.82 5.15
CA ASP A 29 14.26 0.55 5.55
C ASP A 29 14.63 0.74 7.02
N ASP A 30 15.66 1.53 7.28
CA ASP A 30 16.15 1.82 8.64
C ASP A 30 15.21 2.71 9.45
N LEU A 31 14.42 3.55 8.78
CA LEU A 31 13.53 4.51 9.45
C LEU A 31 12.15 3.90 9.71
N LEU A 32 11.72 2.98 8.85
CA LEU A 32 10.38 2.44 8.87
C LEU A 32 10.45 0.93 8.55
N PRO A 33 11.09 0.13 9.44
CA PRO A 33 11.28 -1.30 9.24
C PRO A 33 9.97 -2.07 9.30
N VAL A 34 10.02 -3.36 8.92
CA VAL A 34 8.87 -4.28 8.94
C VAL A 34 8.15 -4.21 10.29
N GLY A 35 6.81 -4.03 10.26
CA GLY A 35 5.98 -3.94 11.47
C GLY A 35 5.82 -2.52 12.04
N SER A 36 6.55 -1.53 11.52
CA SER A 36 6.51 -0.16 12.06
C SER A 36 5.19 0.55 11.73
N ILE A 37 4.59 0.27 10.57
CA ILE A 37 3.30 0.85 10.17
C ILE A 37 2.20 0.30 11.07
N GLU A 38 2.21 -1.00 11.29
CA GLU A 38 1.28 -1.69 12.18
C GLU A 38 1.41 -1.16 13.61
N SER A 39 2.64 -1.00 14.10
CA SER A 39 2.90 -0.42 15.43
C SER A 39 2.43 1.04 15.53
N ALA A 40 2.59 1.83 14.47
CA ALA A 40 2.10 3.21 14.40
C ALA A 40 0.56 3.26 14.42
N VAL A 41 -0.10 2.30 13.78
CA VAL A 41 -1.56 2.13 13.84
C VAL A 41 -2.02 1.74 15.23
N GLU A 42 -1.38 0.74 15.84
CA GLU A 42 -1.73 0.26 17.19
C GLU A 42 -1.51 1.33 18.27
N SER A 43 -0.49 2.16 18.12
CA SER A 43 -0.19 3.27 19.04
C SER A 43 -0.99 4.55 18.77
N GLY A 44 -1.77 4.59 17.68
CA GLY A 44 -2.61 5.73 17.32
C GLY A 44 -1.87 6.93 16.73
N VAL A 45 -0.63 6.74 16.24
CA VAL A 45 0.13 7.78 15.51
C VAL A 45 -0.54 8.12 14.19
N ILE A 46 -1.15 7.11 13.55
CA ILE A 46 -1.95 7.21 12.34
C ILE A 46 -3.03 6.13 12.37
N THR A 47 -4.18 6.37 11.75
CA THR A 47 -5.24 5.37 11.62
C THR A 47 -5.21 4.69 10.25
N LEU A 48 -5.79 3.48 10.15
CA LEU A 48 -5.95 2.82 8.84
C LEU A 48 -6.79 3.67 7.88
N ASP A 49 -7.80 4.38 8.38
CA ASP A 49 -8.65 5.25 7.56
C ASP A 49 -7.87 6.42 6.97
N GLU A 50 -6.96 7.03 7.73
CA GLU A 50 -6.06 8.07 7.21
C GLU A 50 -5.14 7.52 6.11
N ILE A 51 -4.56 6.33 6.29
CA ILE A 51 -3.74 5.68 5.27
C ILE A 51 -4.56 5.43 4.00
N VAL A 52 -5.77 4.87 4.13
CA VAL A 52 -6.67 4.61 2.99
C VAL A 52 -7.08 5.89 2.29
N ALA A 53 -7.38 6.96 3.04
CA ALA A 53 -7.71 8.27 2.49
C ALA A 53 -6.55 8.85 1.68
N LEU A 54 -5.31 8.74 2.19
CA LEU A 54 -4.10 9.17 1.48
C LEU A 54 -3.91 8.38 0.18
N PHE A 55 -3.97 7.04 0.21
CA PHE A 55 -3.89 6.22 -1.00
C PHE A 55 -4.96 6.59 -2.03
N SER A 56 -6.20 6.81 -1.59
CA SER A 56 -7.29 7.21 -2.49
C SER A 56 -7.05 8.59 -3.10
N SER A 57 -6.59 9.56 -2.31
CA SER A 57 -6.28 10.92 -2.75
C SER A 57 -5.18 10.91 -3.81
N GLU A 58 -4.04 10.28 -3.52
CA GLU A 58 -2.90 10.21 -4.44
C GLU A 58 -3.25 9.48 -5.74
N LEU A 59 -3.98 8.36 -5.66
CA LEU A 59 -4.41 7.63 -6.84
C LEU A 59 -5.35 8.46 -7.73
N ARG A 60 -6.32 9.18 -7.13
CA ARG A 60 -7.22 10.07 -7.87
C ARG A 60 -6.47 11.21 -8.54
N SER A 61 -5.50 11.79 -7.83
CA SER A 61 -4.64 12.85 -8.36
C SER A 61 -3.90 12.37 -9.61
N GLY A 62 -3.23 11.21 -9.54
CA GLY A 62 -2.48 10.65 -10.66
C GLY A 62 -3.32 10.10 -11.82
N CYS A 63 -4.62 9.81 -11.61
CA CYS A 63 -5.53 9.47 -12.71
C CYS A 63 -6.17 10.70 -13.37
N SER A 64 -6.07 11.88 -12.76
CA SER A 64 -6.64 13.13 -13.29
C SER A 64 -5.61 13.96 -14.06
N SER A 65 -4.35 13.52 -14.08
CA SER A 65 -3.21 14.06 -14.84
C SER A 65 -2.99 13.30 -16.14
#